data_AF-A0A8T7FN61-F1
#
_entry.id   AF-A0A8T7FN61-F1
#
_cell.length_a   1.000
_cell.length_b   1.000
_cell.length_c   1.000
_cell.angle_alpha   90.00
_cell.angle_beta   90.00
_cell.angle_gamma   90.00
#
_symmetry.space_group_name_H-M   'P 1'
#
loop_
_entity.id
_entity.type
_entity.pdbx_description
1 polymer ?
#
loop_
_entity_poly.entity_id
_entity_poly.type
_entity_poly.pdbx_seq_one_letter_code
_entity_poly.pdbx_strand_id
1 'polypeptide(L)'
;MLKLLPYIVKPLFALFCLVVAAGVLYFSFNALGLIFPDDLAGQLLGLALFDIGMAVWFVVFLKNCKSTMQYVWSVFGFLIGLAGTLGLVSMEVGASSGLIDPTTLAKPLTYTFVGVLVGHLLLTYAFHASSPEQSVDISIGIEKAKITDEAQKQVEKKIAEKIPVLADAISEDLLRGVIRDLNLRVRPGTTLDLPAFDVVEPVQEKQEGAAPIAQNFLSSLFAWAVPGGRKFQSSAPSVELNSKAVTPKRSPAATDAESDDPADVEPKK
;
A
#
# COMPACT_ATOMS: atom_id res chain seq x y z
N MET A 1 38.59 26.75 -38.15
CA MET A 1 38.06 27.29 -36.87
C MET A 1 36.68 26.76 -36.49
N LEU A 2 35.74 26.52 -37.40
CA LEU A 2 34.39 26.00 -37.08
C LEU A 2 34.34 24.64 -36.33
N LYS A 3 35.37 23.80 -36.44
CA LYS A 3 35.44 22.50 -35.72
C LYS A 3 35.76 22.61 -34.22
N LEU A 4 36.30 23.74 -33.76
CA LEU A 4 36.60 24.00 -32.33
C LEU A 4 35.41 24.61 -31.58
N LEU A 5 34.51 25.28 -32.31
CA LEU A 5 33.32 25.93 -31.76
C LEU A 5 32.45 24.98 -30.89
N PRO A 6 32.07 23.76 -31.33
CA PRO A 6 31.24 22.89 -30.49
C PRO A 6 31.95 22.36 -29.25
N TYR A 7 33.29 22.29 -29.23
CA TYR A 7 34.05 21.85 -28.06
C TYR A 7 34.14 22.91 -26.97
N ILE A 8 34.04 24.19 -27.32
CA ILE A 8 34.06 25.31 -26.36
C ILE A 8 32.63 25.68 -25.93
N VAL A 9 31.67 25.66 -26.86
CA VAL A 9 30.28 26.05 -26.58
C VAL A 9 29.60 25.08 -25.61
N LYS A 10 29.83 23.77 -25.74
CA LYS A 10 29.22 22.75 -24.86
C LYS A 10 29.59 22.92 -23.37
N PRO A 11 30.87 23.00 -22.96
CA PRO A 11 31.22 23.18 -21.55
C PRO A 11 30.81 24.56 -21.04
N LEU A 12 30.87 25.61 -21.88
CA LEU A 12 30.42 26.94 -21.48
C LEU A 12 28.91 26.95 -21.20
N PHE A 13 28.11 26.32 -22.07
CA PHE A 13 26.67 26.18 -21.86
C PHE A 13 26.35 25.32 -20.63
N ALA A 14 27.06 24.21 -20.43
CA ALA A 14 26.89 23.38 -19.24
C ALA A 14 27.22 24.14 -17.95
N LEU A 15 28.30 24.94 -17.94
CA LEU A 15 28.66 25.81 -16.82
C LEU A 15 27.57 26.86 -16.58
N PHE A 16 27.06 27.49 -17.64
CA PHE A 16 25.95 28.43 -17.54
C PHE A 16 24.71 27.78 -16.92
N CYS A 17 24.32 26.59 -17.38
CA CYS A 17 23.21 25.85 -16.79
C CYS A 17 23.45 25.50 -15.31
N LEU A 18 24.69 25.13 -14.94
CA LEU A 18 25.05 24.83 -13.56
C LEU A 18 24.94 26.07 -12.68
N VAL A 19 25.41 27.22 -13.14
CA VAL A 19 25.29 28.50 -12.41
C VAL A 19 23.82 28.90 -12.25
N VAL A 20 23.01 28.77 -13.30
CA VAL A 20 21.57 29.04 -13.22
C VAL A 20 20.89 28.09 -12.24
N ALA A 21 21.20 26.79 -12.29
CA ALA A 21 20.64 25.81 -11.37
C ALA A 21 21.04 26.08 -9.91
N ALA A 22 22.32 26.39 -9.65
CA ALA A 22 22.79 26.77 -8.32
C ALA A 22 22.13 28.06 -7.82
N GLY A 23 21.95 29.05 -8.70
CA GLY A 23 21.24 30.28 -8.38
C GLY A 23 19.77 30.03 -8.03
N VAL A 24 19.07 29.22 -8.81
CA VAL A 24 17.67 28.83 -8.52
C VAL A 24 17.58 28.11 -7.18
N LEU A 25 18.44 27.11 -6.93
CA LEU A 25 18.47 26.41 -5.63
C LEU A 25 18.74 27.36 -4.46
N TYR A 26 19.64 28.33 -4.63
CA TYR A 26 19.94 29.34 -3.61
C TYR A 26 18.72 30.21 -3.30
N PHE A 27 18.03 30.72 -4.33
CA PHE A 27 16.81 31.52 -4.14
C PHE A 27 15.67 30.69 -3.55
N SER A 28 15.48 29.44 -4.01
CA SER A 28 14.49 28.51 -3.46
C SER A 28 14.76 28.24 -1.97
N PHE A 29 16.02 28.03 -1.59
CA PHE A 29 16.40 27.79 -0.20
C PHE A 29 16.12 29.00 0.69
N ASN A 30 16.44 30.21 0.24
CA ASN A 30 16.13 31.44 0.98
C ASN A 30 14.61 31.65 1.12
N ALA A 31 13.86 31.46 0.03
CA ALA A 31 12.40 31.49 0.06
C ALA A 31 11.82 30.50 1.08
N LEU A 32 12.39 29.30 1.14
CA LEU A 32 12.03 28.28 2.13
C LEU A 32 12.35 28.70 3.56
N GLY A 33 13.41 29.46 3.77
CA GLY A 33 13.70 30.10 5.07
C GLY A 33 12.62 31.07 5.53
N LEU A 34 11.89 31.70 4.61
CA LEU A 34 10.75 32.56 4.95
C LEU A 34 9.50 31.76 5.36
N ILE A 35 9.33 30.55 4.81
CA ILE A 35 8.17 29.68 5.04
C ILE A 35 8.35 28.85 6.31
N PHE A 36 9.55 28.31 6.48
CA PHE A 36 9.96 27.42 7.56
C PHE A 36 11.11 28.07 8.33
N PRO A 37 10.85 29.14 9.11
CA PRO A 37 11.88 29.76 9.92
C PRO A 37 12.40 28.73 10.94
N ASP A 38 13.72 28.64 11.07
CA ASP A 38 14.42 27.74 11.99
C ASP A 38 14.23 26.23 11.79
N ASP A 39 13.50 25.79 10.76
CA ASP A 39 13.32 24.37 10.42
C ASP A 39 14.09 24.00 9.15
N LEU A 40 15.37 23.65 9.35
CA LEU A 40 16.24 23.17 8.27
C LEU A 40 15.69 21.93 7.57
N ALA A 41 14.98 21.05 8.28
CA ALA A 41 14.43 19.83 7.69
C ALA A 41 13.28 20.17 6.72
N GLY A 42 12.39 21.08 7.12
CA GLY A 42 11.34 21.62 6.23
C GLY A 42 11.92 22.32 5.01
N GLN A 43 12.99 23.11 5.18
CA GLN A 43 13.68 23.77 4.06
C GLN A 43 14.30 22.76 3.08
N LEU A 44 15.03 21.75 3.58
CA LEU A 44 15.62 20.71 2.72
C LEU A 44 14.54 19.85 2.04
N LEU A 45 13.47 19.53 2.74
CA LEU A 45 12.33 18.80 2.17
C LEU A 45 11.68 19.61 1.05
N GLY A 46 11.52 20.92 1.22
CA GLY A 46 10.98 21.78 0.17
C GLY A 46 11.88 21.87 -1.06
N LEU A 47 13.19 22.03 -0.85
CA LEU A 47 14.16 22.02 -1.94
C LEU A 47 14.12 20.68 -2.70
N ALA A 48 13.98 19.58 -1.97
CA ALA A 48 13.83 18.26 -2.57
C ALA A 48 12.49 18.11 -3.32
N LEU A 49 11.41 18.66 -2.78
CA LEU A 49 10.08 18.53 -3.36
C LEU A 49 9.93 19.32 -4.67
N PHE A 50 10.44 20.57 -4.72
CA PHE A 50 10.27 21.44 -5.89
C PHE A 50 11.42 21.29 -6.88
N ASP A 51 12.66 21.60 -6.48
CA ASP A 51 13.80 21.63 -7.39
C ASP A 51 14.24 20.22 -7.80
N ILE A 52 14.49 19.32 -6.82
CA ILE A 52 14.90 17.94 -7.12
C ILE A 52 13.72 17.18 -7.73
N GLY A 53 12.50 17.36 -7.22
CA GLY A 53 11.28 16.75 -7.77
C GLY A 53 11.07 17.10 -9.24
N MET A 54 11.22 18.37 -9.61
CA MET A 54 11.17 18.83 -11.00
C MET A 54 12.23 18.12 -11.87
N ALA A 55 13.49 18.06 -11.40
CA ALA A 55 14.56 17.40 -12.13
C ALA A 55 14.32 15.88 -12.27
N VAL A 56 13.82 15.22 -11.23
CA VAL A 56 13.47 13.79 -11.24
C VAL A 56 12.35 13.54 -12.25
N TRP A 57 11.27 14.31 -12.23
CA TRP A 57 10.18 14.16 -13.20
C TRP A 57 10.64 14.42 -14.64
N PHE A 58 11.55 15.37 -14.85
CA PHE A 58 12.16 15.61 -16.15
C PHE A 58 13.00 14.42 -16.63
N VAL A 59 13.80 13.82 -15.75
CA VAL A 59 14.58 12.61 -16.09
C VAL A 59 13.66 11.42 -16.36
N VAL A 60 12.59 11.27 -15.58
CA VAL A 60 11.56 10.24 -15.79
C VAL A 60 10.92 10.41 -17.16
N PHE A 61 10.54 11.63 -17.54
CA PHE A 61 10.02 11.97 -18.86
C PHE A 61 10.98 11.57 -19.99
N LEU A 62 12.29 11.85 -19.83
CA LEU A 62 13.28 11.56 -20.87
C LEU A 62 13.63 10.08 -21.02
N LYS A 63 13.64 9.31 -19.93
CA LYS A 63 14.28 7.97 -19.92
C LYS A 63 13.38 6.82 -19.46
N ASN A 64 12.33 7.08 -18.68
CA ASN A 64 11.60 6.01 -17.98
C ASN A 64 10.18 5.79 -18.48
N CYS A 65 9.65 6.67 -19.34
CA CYS A 65 8.32 6.53 -19.91
C CYS A 65 8.28 5.40 -20.96
N LYS A 66 7.54 4.33 -20.66
CA LYS A 66 7.28 3.20 -21.59
C LYS A 66 5.91 3.34 -22.29
N SER A 67 5.00 4.17 -21.75
CA SER A 67 3.66 4.38 -22.30
C SER A 67 3.33 5.86 -22.47
N THR A 68 2.40 6.17 -23.37
CA THR A 68 1.91 7.55 -23.60
C THR A 68 1.35 8.18 -22.32
N MET A 69 0.64 7.40 -21.49
CA MET A 69 0.12 7.90 -20.21
C MET A 69 1.23 8.24 -19.22
N GLN A 70 2.32 7.45 -19.18
CA GLN A 70 3.50 7.78 -18.37
C GLN A 70 4.15 9.10 -18.81
N TYR A 71 4.19 9.38 -20.12
CA TYR A 71 4.65 10.68 -20.61
C TYR A 71 3.77 11.81 -20.07
N VAL A 72 2.44 11.69 -20.16
CA VAL A 72 1.51 12.71 -19.65
C VAL A 72 1.72 12.96 -18.15
N TRP A 73 1.76 11.92 -17.33
CA TRP A 73 1.96 12.06 -15.88
C TRP A 73 3.31 12.68 -15.53
N SER A 74 4.37 12.30 -16.24
CA SER A 74 5.70 12.88 -16.01
C SER A 74 5.79 14.35 -16.42
N VAL A 75 5.11 14.78 -17.49
CA VAL A 75 4.99 16.18 -17.87
C VAL A 75 4.24 16.97 -16.80
N PHE A 76 3.13 16.44 -16.27
CA PHE A 76 2.43 17.11 -15.17
C PHE A 76 3.31 17.25 -13.93
N GLY A 77 4.05 16.20 -13.56
CA GLY A 77 4.98 16.26 -12.42
C GLY A 77 6.06 17.31 -12.62
N PHE A 78 6.64 17.37 -13.83
CA PHE A 78 7.61 18.39 -14.20
C PHE A 78 7.02 19.81 -14.13
N LEU A 79 5.82 20.02 -14.68
CA LEU A 79 5.15 21.33 -14.67
C LEU A 79 4.80 21.79 -13.26
N ILE A 80 4.34 20.89 -12.38
CA ILE A 80 4.06 21.20 -10.97
C ILE A 80 5.36 21.60 -10.26
N GLY A 81 6.44 20.82 -10.42
CA GLY A 81 7.73 21.14 -9.83
C GLY A 81 8.32 22.45 -10.36
N LEU A 82 8.19 22.72 -11.68
CA LEU A 82 8.61 23.97 -12.31
C LEU A 82 7.81 25.16 -11.79
N ALA A 83 6.49 25.06 -11.72
CA ALA A 83 5.63 26.11 -11.18
C ALA A 83 5.94 26.40 -9.70
N GLY A 84 6.20 25.35 -8.91
CA GLY A 84 6.61 25.50 -7.52
C GLY A 84 7.96 26.20 -7.38
N THR A 85 8.96 25.79 -8.16
CA THR A 85 10.29 26.41 -8.18
C THR A 85 10.20 27.89 -8.58
N LEU A 86 9.48 28.20 -9.67
CA LEU A 86 9.26 29.57 -10.11
C LEU A 86 8.49 30.40 -9.07
N GLY A 87 7.53 29.78 -8.38
CA GLY A 87 6.78 30.40 -7.28
C GLY A 87 7.69 30.78 -6.11
N LEU A 88 8.57 29.88 -5.68
CA LEU A 88 9.55 30.15 -4.61
C LEU A 88 10.50 31.27 -5.01
N VAL A 89 11.07 31.22 -6.22
CA VAL A 89 11.96 32.29 -6.71
C VAL A 89 11.22 33.64 -6.78
N SER A 90 9.98 33.65 -7.30
CA SER A 90 9.17 34.88 -7.39
C SER A 90 8.86 35.44 -6.01
N MET A 91 8.63 34.57 -5.03
CA MET A 91 8.39 34.98 -3.64
C MET A 91 9.65 35.58 -3.00
N GLU A 92 10.82 34.97 -3.19
CA GLU A 92 12.08 35.52 -2.69
C GLU A 92 12.38 36.90 -3.29
N VAL A 93 12.18 37.06 -4.60
CA VAL A 93 12.34 38.36 -5.28
C VAL A 93 11.31 39.39 -4.79
N GLY A 94 10.06 38.95 -4.57
CA GLY A 94 8.98 39.81 -4.06
C GLY A 94 9.19 40.25 -2.60
N ALA A 95 9.69 39.34 -1.76
CA ALA A 95 10.00 39.63 -0.36
C ALA A 95 11.24 40.53 -0.23
N SER A 96 12.31 40.23 -0.96
CA SER A 96 13.55 41.03 -0.97
C SER A 96 13.35 42.45 -1.54
N SER A 97 12.38 42.63 -2.44
CA SER A 97 11.99 43.96 -2.95
C SER A 97 11.03 44.73 -2.03
N GLY A 98 10.54 44.12 -0.94
CA GLY A 98 9.55 44.71 -0.04
C GLY A 98 8.14 44.80 -0.61
N LEU A 99 7.86 44.15 -1.75
CA LEU A 99 6.53 44.12 -2.38
C LEU A 99 5.57 43.15 -1.66
N ILE A 100 6.12 42.15 -0.98
CA ILE A 100 5.36 41.07 -0.34
C ILE A 100 5.75 41.00 1.14
N ASP A 101 4.76 41.04 2.03
CA ASP A 101 4.97 40.77 3.45
C ASP A 101 5.05 39.25 3.70
N PRO A 102 6.20 38.73 4.15
CA PRO A 102 6.40 37.29 4.34
C PRO A 102 5.44 36.70 5.39
N THR A 103 5.00 37.49 6.38
CA THR A 103 4.13 36.99 7.46
C THR A 103 2.75 36.59 6.96
N THR A 104 2.27 37.26 5.91
CA THR A 104 0.95 36.98 5.32
C THR A 104 1.00 35.77 4.39
N LEU A 105 2.15 35.51 3.76
CA LEU A 105 2.31 34.39 2.83
C LEU A 105 2.57 33.04 3.50
N ALA A 106 3.10 33.01 4.72
CA ALA A 106 3.51 31.75 5.34
C ALA A 106 2.37 30.70 5.39
N LYS A 107 1.15 31.10 5.81
CA LYS A 107 0.00 30.19 5.90
C LYS A 107 -0.46 29.60 4.56
N PRO A 108 -0.84 30.41 3.54
CA PRO A 108 -1.28 29.86 2.26
C PRO A 108 -0.18 29.02 1.62
N LEU A 109 1.09 29.41 1.80
CA LEU A 109 2.18 28.71 1.17
C LEU A 109 2.44 27.33 1.80
N THR A 110 2.32 27.20 3.12
CA THR A 110 2.35 25.89 3.80
C THR A 110 1.23 24.97 3.31
N TYR A 111 0.02 25.48 3.05
CA TYR A 111 -1.04 24.66 2.45
C TYR A 111 -0.73 24.24 1.01
N THR A 112 -0.18 25.15 0.20
CA THR A 112 0.27 24.78 -1.16
C THR A 112 1.39 23.75 -1.12
N PHE A 113 2.30 23.84 -0.15
CA PHE A 113 3.37 22.87 0.06
C PHE A 113 2.81 21.47 0.31
N VAL A 114 1.90 21.34 1.27
CA VAL A 114 1.24 20.06 1.58
C VAL A 114 0.45 19.55 0.38
N GLY A 115 -0.26 20.44 -0.33
CA GLY A 115 -0.99 20.09 -1.54
C GLY A 115 -0.08 19.56 -2.65
N VAL A 116 1.06 20.20 -2.88
CA VAL A 116 2.05 19.76 -3.87
C VAL A 116 2.70 18.44 -3.46
N LEU A 117 2.97 18.23 -2.17
CA LEU A 117 3.50 16.97 -1.66
C LEU A 117 2.54 15.81 -1.93
N VAL A 118 1.26 15.98 -1.57
CA VAL A 118 0.21 14.99 -1.87
C VAL A 118 0.06 14.81 -3.38
N GLY A 119 0.13 15.89 -4.15
CA GLY A 119 0.10 15.85 -5.62
C GLY A 119 1.22 14.98 -6.20
N HIS A 120 2.46 15.16 -5.73
CA HIS A 120 3.60 14.34 -6.16
C HIS A 120 3.40 12.86 -5.83
N LEU A 121 2.85 12.55 -4.66
CA LEU A 121 2.55 11.17 -4.26
C LEU A 121 1.50 10.54 -5.19
N LEU A 122 0.40 11.26 -5.46
CA LEU A 122 -0.66 10.81 -6.36
C LEU A 122 -0.15 10.63 -7.79
N LEU A 123 0.66 11.57 -8.28
CA LEU A 123 1.28 11.46 -9.60
C LEU A 123 2.24 10.27 -9.69
N THR A 124 3.04 10.03 -8.65
CA THR A 124 3.94 8.88 -8.59
C THR A 124 3.15 7.58 -8.65
N TYR A 125 2.05 7.47 -7.90
CA TYR A 125 1.15 6.33 -7.96
C TYR A 125 0.53 6.17 -9.36
N ALA A 126 -0.02 7.24 -9.93
CA ALA A 126 -0.63 7.24 -11.26
C ALA A 126 0.37 6.86 -12.37
N PHE A 127 1.62 7.31 -12.27
CA PHE A 127 2.69 6.96 -13.19
C PHE A 127 3.00 5.46 -13.17
N HIS A 128 3.10 4.87 -11.97
CA HIS A 128 3.35 3.44 -11.82
C HIS A 128 2.15 2.59 -12.26
N ALA A 129 0.93 3.00 -11.90
CA ALA A 129 -0.31 2.35 -12.34
C ALA A 129 -0.49 2.38 -13.87
N SER A 130 0.11 3.37 -14.55
CA SER A 130 0.09 3.49 -16.02
C SER A 130 1.19 2.69 -16.73
N SER A 131 1.93 1.84 -15.99
CA SER A 131 2.96 0.99 -16.58
C SER A 131 2.32 -0.15 -17.39
N PRO A 132 2.76 -0.38 -18.64
CA PRO A 132 2.17 -1.40 -19.50
C PRO A 132 2.42 -2.82 -18.96
N GLU A 133 3.53 -3.03 -18.24
CA GLU A 133 3.84 -4.31 -17.59
C GLU A 133 2.76 -4.69 -16.57
N GLN A 134 2.29 -3.74 -15.77
CA GLN A 134 1.19 -3.99 -14.83
C GLN A 134 -0.12 -4.27 -15.56
N SER A 135 -0.39 -3.60 -16.69
CA SER A 135 -1.62 -3.88 -17.45
C SER A 135 -1.68 -5.30 -17.99
N VAL A 136 -0.53 -5.85 -18.39
CA VAL A 136 -0.39 -7.24 -18.86
C VAL A 136 -0.57 -8.21 -17.69
N ASP A 137 0.12 -7.97 -16.57
CA ASP A 137 -0.01 -8.81 -15.38
C ASP A 137 -1.43 -8.81 -14.81
N ILE A 138 -2.13 -7.67 -14.86
CA ILE A 138 -3.53 -7.56 -14.45
C ILE A 138 -4.42 -8.35 -15.41
N SER A 139 -4.22 -8.25 -16.73
CA SER A 139 -5.01 -9.04 -17.69
C SER A 139 -4.81 -10.55 -17.49
N ILE A 140 -3.57 -10.99 -17.27
CA ILE A 140 -3.25 -12.40 -16.98
C ILE A 140 -3.86 -12.81 -15.64
N GLY A 141 -3.81 -11.95 -14.63
CA GLY A 141 -4.41 -12.19 -13.32
C GLY A 141 -5.93 -12.36 -13.40
N ILE A 142 -6.62 -11.51 -14.15
CA ILE A 142 -8.07 -11.61 -14.39
C ILE A 142 -8.41 -12.88 -15.15
N GLU A 143 -7.63 -13.23 -16.18
CA GLU A 143 -7.83 -14.48 -16.92
C GLU A 143 -7.61 -15.70 -16.02
N LYS A 144 -6.58 -15.70 -15.17
CA LYS A 144 -6.30 -16.78 -14.22
C LYS A 144 -7.40 -16.92 -13.17
N ALA A 145 -7.92 -15.81 -12.65
CA ALA A 145 -9.05 -15.81 -11.72
C ALA A 145 -10.29 -16.43 -12.39
N LYS A 146 -10.58 -16.02 -13.63
CA LYS A 146 -11.69 -16.58 -14.42
C LYS A 146 -11.54 -18.09 -14.67
N ILE A 147 -10.34 -18.56 -15.00
CA ILE A 147 -10.06 -20.00 -15.18
C ILE A 147 -10.22 -20.75 -13.85
N THR A 148 -9.79 -20.15 -12.74
CA THR A 148 -9.91 -20.75 -11.40
C THR A 148 -11.37 -20.88 -10.99
N ASP A 149 -12.17 -19.82 -11.18
CA ASP A 149 -13.62 -19.84 -10.92
C ASP A 149 -14.32 -20.90 -11.77
N GLU A 150 -13.97 -21.02 -13.05
CA GLU A 150 -14.56 -22.02 -13.94
C GLU A 150 -14.14 -23.45 -13.54
N ALA A 151 -12.87 -23.64 -13.16
CA ALA A 151 -12.38 -24.92 -12.65
C ALA A 151 -13.08 -25.30 -11.33
N GLN A 152 -13.29 -24.34 -10.43
CA GLN A 152 -14.02 -24.56 -9.18
C GLN A 152 -15.48 -24.97 -9.45
N LYS A 153 -16.18 -24.27 -10.34
CA LYS A 153 -17.54 -24.67 -10.76
C LYS A 153 -17.58 -26.07 -11.34
N GLN A 154 -16.59 -26.45 -12.15
CA GLN A 154 -16.49 -27.81 -12.68
C GLN A 154 -16.23 -28.86 -11.59
N VAL A 155 -15.42 -28.53 -10.58
CA VAL A 155 -15.19 -29.41 -9.42
C VAL A 155 -16.45 -29.55 -8.59
N GLU A 156 -17.14 -28.45 -8.26
CA GLU A 156 -18.42 -28.47 -7.53
C GLU A 156 -19.46 -29.31 -8.27
N LYS A 157 -19.56 -29.16 -9.59
CA LYS A 157 -20.46 -29.99 -10.41
C LYS A 157 -20.10 -31.48 -10.34
N LYS A 158 -18.81 -31.82 -10.45
CA LYS A 158 -18.34 -33.22 -10.34
C LYS A 158 -18.56 -33.80 -8.94
N ILE A 159 -18.39 -32.99 -7.89
CA ILE A 159 -18.67 -33.42 -6.51
C ILE A 159 -20.17 -33.69 -6.38
N ALA A 160 -21.03 -32.76 -6.83
CA ALA A 160 -22.48 -32.94 -6.80
C ALA A 160 -22.94 -34.21 -7.55
N GLU A 161 -22.31 -34.52 -8.70
CA GLU A 161 -22.56 -35.77 -9.44
C GLU A 161 -22.10 -37.03 -8.69
N LYS A 162 -21.06 -36.94 -7.84
CA LYS A 162 -20.52 -38.08 -7.08
C LYS A 162 -21.12 -38.27 -5.69
N ILE A 163 -21.75 -37.25 -5.11
CA ILE A 163 -22.47 -37.35 -3.83
C ILE A 163 -23.42 -38.57 -3.79
N PRO A 164 -24.30 -38.84 -4.78
CA PRO A 164 -25.19 -40.00 -4.71
C PRO A 164 -24.44 -41.33 -4.72
N VAL A 165 -23.38 -41.46 -5.53
CA VAL A 165 -22.56 -42.69 -5.58
C VAL A 165 -21.84 -42.94 -4.26
N LEU A 166 -21.33 -41.87 -3.63
CA LEU A 166 -20.67 -41.96 -2.33
C LEU A 166 -21.67 -42.28 -1.21
N ALA A 167 -22.86 -41.68 -1.26
CA ALA A 167 -23.94 -41.96 -0.33
C ALA A 167 -24.39 -43.43 -0.40
N ASP A 168 -24.53 -43.99 -1.60
CA ASP A 168 -24.86 -45.41 -1.79
C ASP A 168 -23.76 -46.31 -1.20
N ALA A 169 -22.49 -46.04 -1.50
CA ALA A 169 -21.37 -46.83 -1.00
C ALA A 169 -21.23 -46.79 0.54
N ILE A 170 -21.40 -45.60 1.15
CA ILE A 170 -21.35 -45.43 2.60
C ILE A 170 -22.56 -46.10 3.26
N SER A 171 -23.75 -46.01 2.65
CA SER A 171 -24.95 -46.66 3.17
C SER A 171 -24.79 -48.17 3.21
N GLU A 172 -24.19 -48.79 2.18
CA GLU A 172 -23.89 -50.22 2.17
C GLU A 172 -22.88 -50.62 3.24
N ASP A 173 -21.80 -49.86 3.40
CA ASP A 173 -20.76 -50.17 4.39
C ASP A 173 -21.26 -49.97 5.83
N LEU A 174 -22.05 -48.92 6.09
CA LEU A 174 -22.74 -48.74 7.36
C LEU A 174 -23.72 -49.88 7.62
N LEU A 175 -24.51 -50.29 6.62
CA LEU A 175 -25.43 -51.42 6.76
C LEU A 175 -24.67 -52.72 7.09
N ARG A 176 -23.55 -53.00 6.40
CA ARG A 176 -22.69 -54.17 6.68
C ARG A 176 -22.06 -54.11 8.06
N GLY A 177 -21.60 -52.93 8.48
CA GLY A 177 -21.06 -52.71 9.82
C GLY A 177 -22.09 -52.96 10.91
N VAL A 178 -23.30 -52.41 10.75
CA VAL A 178 -24.44 -52.61 11.66
C VAL A 178 -24.84 -54.09 11.71
N ILE A 179 -24.99 -54.76 10.57
CA ILE A 179 -25.32 -56.21 10.51
C ILE A 179 -24.25 -57.04 11.24
N ARG A 180 -22.96 -56.74 11.03
CA ARG A 180 -21.84 -57.43 11.66
C ARG A 180 -21.81 -57.21 13.17
N ASP A 181 -21.92 -55.97 13.62
CA ASP A 181 -21.75 -55.59 15.03
C ASP A 181 -22.94 -56.03 15.89
N LEU A 182 -24.15 -56.02 15.34
CA LEU A 182 -25.32 -56.56 16.03
C LEU A 182 -25.38 -58.10 15.97
N ASN A 183 -24.41 -58.76 15.30
CA ASN A 183 -24.38 -60.21 15.04
C ASN A 183 -25.75 -60.75 14.56
N LEU A 184 -26.47 -59.90 13.82
CA LEU A 184 -27.81 -60.20 13.37
C LEU A 184 -27.67 -61.19 12.22
N ARG A 185 -27.89 -62.47 12.52
CA ARG A 185 -28.46 -63.38 11.52
C ARG A 185 -29.84 -62.85 11.20
N VAL A 186 -29.91 -61.88 10.28
CA VAL A 186 -31.14 -61.18 9.92
C VAL A 186 -32.17 -62.22 9.48
N ARG A 187 -33.16 -62.47 10.33
CA ARG A 187 -34.37 -63.20 9.96
C ARG A 187 -35.22 -62.20 9.17
N PRO A 188 -35.59 -62.47 7.91
CA PRO A 188 -36.30 -61.50 7.08
C PRO A 188 -37.63 -61.11 7.74
N GLY A 189 -37.85 -59.80 7.97
CA GLY A 189 -39.12 -59.25 8.45
C GLY A 189 -39.09 -58.39 9.72
N THR A 190 -37.94 -58.01 10.28
CA THR A 190 -37.87 -57.17 11.49
C THR A 190 -37.22 -55.82 11.19
N THR A 191 -37.98 -54.73 11.31
CA THR A 191 -37.49 -53.35 11.17
C THR A 191 -36.74 -52.94 12.43
N LEU A 192 -35.50 -52.50 12.28
CA LEU A 192 -34.64 -52.06 13.37
C LEU A 192 -34.78 -50.54 13.54
N ASP A 193 -35.23 -50.11 14.72
CA ASP A 193 -35.41 -48.70 15.08
C ASP A 193 -34.14 -48.23 15.80
N LEU A 194 -33.33 -47.39 15.13
CA LEU A 194 -32.06 -46.89 15.66
C LEU A 194 -32.22 -45.43 16.11
N PRO A 195 -31.76 -45.07 17.32
CA PRO A 195 -31.83 -43.69 17.80
C PRO A 195 -30.86 -42.79 17.03
N ALA A 196 -31.29 -41.55 16.75
CA ALA A 196 -30.53 -40.55 16.02
C ALA A 196 -29.26 -40.14 16.81
N PHE A 197 -28.12 -40.04 16.13
CA PHE A 197 -26.89 -39.50 16.68
C PHE A 197 -26.79 -38.00 16.41
N ASP A 198 -26.36 -37.26 17.43
CA ASP A 198 -26.17 -35.81 17.36
C ASP A 198 -24.97 -35.43 16.46
N VAL A 199 -25.23 -34.52 15.52
CA VAL A 199 -24.25 -33.97 14.59
C VAL A 199 -23.34 -33.00 15.34
N VAL A 200 -22.05 -33.30 15.42
CA VAL A 200 -21.02 -32.42 16.02
C VAL A 200 -20.76 -31.23 15.09
N GLU A 201 -20.87 -30.01 15.62
CA GLU A 201 -20.68 -28.74 14.89
C GLU A 201 -19.26 -28.59 14.29
N PRO A 202 -19.13 -27.93 13.13
CA PRO A 202 -17.85 -27.72 12.47
C PRO A 202 -16.95 -26.73 13.23
N VAL A 203 -15.67 -27.09 13.30
CA VAL A 203 -14.58 -26.29 13.90
C VAL A 203 -14.41 -24.98 13.12
N GLN A 204 -14.46 -23.84 13.82
CA GLN A 204 -14.23 -22.53 13.21
C GLN A 204 -12.78 -22.38 12.73
N GLU A 205 -12.66 -22.09 11.44
CA GLU A 205 -11.39 -21.82 10.76
C GLU A 205 -10.86 -20.44 11.16
N LYS A 206 -9.68 -20.44 11.78
CA LYS A 206 -8.99 -19.25 12.27
C LYS A 206 -8.47 -18.44 11.08
N GLN A 207 -9.09 -17.29 10.79
CA GLN A 207 -8.59 -16.32 9.80
C GLN A 207 -7.18 -15.84 10.17
N GLU A 208 -6.18 -16.25 9.40
CA GLU A 208 -4.85 -15.65 9.41
C GLU A 208 -4.90 -14.24 8.82
N GLY A 209 -4.43 -13.26 9.59
CA GLY A 209 -4.48 -11.86 9.27
C GLY A 209 -3.69 -11.50 8.01
N ALA A 210 -4.36 -10.78 7.10
CA ALA A 210 -3.71 -10.09 6.00
C ALA A 210 -2.65 -9.12 6.53
N ALA A 211 -1.39 -9.35 6.15
CA ALA A 211 -0.31 -8.41 6.45
C ALA A 211 -0.61 -7.04 5.83
N PRO A 212 -0.25 -5.93 6.51
CA PRO A 212 -0.59 -4.59 6.05
C PRO A 212 0.20 -4.24 4.78
N ILE A 213 -0.54 -4.10 3.67
CA ILE A 213 -0.10 -3.64 2.34
C ILE A 213 0.82 -2.39 2.41
N ALA A 214 0.68 -1.57 3.45
CA ALA A 214 1.46 -0.36 3.66
C ALA A 214 2.98 -0.59 3.83
N GLN A 215 3.44 -1.72 4.41
CA GLN A 215 4.87 -1.95 4.63
C GLN A 215 5.64 -2.31 3.34
N ASN A 216 4.97 -2.97 2.39
CA ASN A 216 5.57 -3.32 1.09
C ASN A 216 5.67 -2.11 0.15
N PHE A 217 4.83 -1.09 0.36
CA PHE A 217 4.84 0.12 -0.46
C PHE A 217 6.04 1.04 -0.15
N LEU A 218 6.33 1.28 1.13
CA LEU A 218 7.47 2.14 1.52
C LEU A 218 8.83 1.52 1.12
N SER A 219 8.97 0.20 1.21
CA SER A 219 10.22 -0.48 0.81
C SER A 219 10.46 -0.46 -0.71
N SER A 220 9.41 -0.50 -1.53
CA SER A 220 9.53 -0.40 -3.00
C SER A 220 9.82 1.03 -3.48
N LEU A 221 9.37 2.06 -2.75
CA LEU A 221 9.66 3.47 -3.03
C LEU A 221 11.15 3.85 -2.88
N PHE A 222 11.93 3.14 -2.06
CA PHE A 222 13.36 3.41 -1.90
C PHE A 222 14.26 2.45 -2.71
N ALA A 223 13.72 1.33 -3.19
CA ALA A 223 14.49 0.33 -3.94
C ALA A 223 14.96 0.83 -5.31
N TRP A 224 14.24 1.76 -5.94
CA TRP A 224 14.61 2.33 -7.25
C TRP A 224 15.64 3.47 -7.14
N ALA A 225 15.81 4.07 -5.95
CA ALA A 225 16.68 5.22 -5.72
C ALA A 225 18.15 4.84 -5.46
N VAL A 226 18.46 3.54 -5.29
CA VAL A 226 19.83 3.04 -5.12
C VAL A 226 20.29 2.35 -6.41
N PRO A 227 21.08 3.02 -7.27
CA PRO A 227 21.63 2.40 -8.48
C PRO A 227 22.75 1.43 -8.06
N GLY A 228 22.39 0.17 -7.87
CA GLY A 228 23.33 -0.90 -7.51
C GLY A 228 22.67 -1.95 -6.63
N GLY A 229 22.05 -2.95 -7.28
CA GLY A 229 21.25 -3.99 -6.64
C GLY A 229 21.98 -4.76 -5.54
N ARG A 230 21.81 -4.30 -4.29
CA ARG A 230 21.87 -5.16 -3.12
C ARG A 230 20.45 -5.43 -2.67
N LYS A 231 19.97 -6.63 -2.97
CA LYS A 231 18.75 -7.18 -2.37
C LYS A 231 18.97 -7.15 -0.86
N PHE A 232 18.18 -6.35 -0.13
CA PHE A 232 18.08 -6.48 1.32
C PHE A 232 17.47 -7.85 1.59
N GLN A 233 18.31 -8.85 1.86
CA GLN A 233 17.86 -10.04 2.58
C GLN A 233 17.55 -9.57 4.00
N SER A 234 16.25 -9.46 4.29
CA SER A 234 15.75 -9.34 5.64
C SER A 234 16.14 -10.61 6.39
N SER A 235 17.22 -10.55 7.15
CA SER A 235 17.58 -11.52 8.17
C SER A 235 16.68 -11.29 9.39
N ALA A 236 15.37 -11.41 9.24
CA ALA A 236 14.49 -11.52 10.40
C ALA A 236 14.60 -12.96 10.93
N PRO A 237 15.03 -13.17 12.18
CA PRO A 237 15.00 -14.50 12.77
C PRO A 237 13.55 -14.98 12.83
N SER A 238 13.30 -16.14 12.25
CA SER A 238 12.06 -16.89 12.42
C SER A 238 11.80 -17.06 13.92
N VAL A 239 10.74 -16.41 14.41
CA VAL A 239 10.24 -16.59 15.77
C VAL A 239 9.70 -18.02 15.86
N GLU A 240 10.50 -18.93 16.42
CA GLU A 240 10.02 -20.23 16.89
C GLU A 240 8.99 -19.99 18.01
N LEU A 241 7.72 -20.23 17.71
CA LEU A 241 6.66 -20.33 18.69
C LEU A 241 6.88 -21.58 19.54
N ASN A 242 7.63 -21.42 20.64
CA ASN A 242 7.81 -22.42 21.67
C ASN A 242 6.50 -22.59 22.46
N SER A 243 5.73 -23.63 22.12
CA SER A 243 4.51 -24.01 22.83
C SER A 243 4.86 -24.66 24.18
N LYS A 244 5.12 -23.85 25.20
CA LYS A 244 5.13 -24.31 26.59
C LYS A 244 3.82 -23.96 27.29
N ALA A 245 3.02 -25.00 27.46
CA ALA A 245 1.98 -25.24 28.46
C ALA A 245 1.49 -24.03 29.28
N VAL A 246 0.30 -23.53 28.91
CA VAL A 246 -0.52 -22.71 29.81
C VAL A 246 -1.36 -23.66 30.66
N THR A 247 -0.94 -23.87 31.91
CA THR A 247 -1.79 -24.47 32.95
C THR A 247 -2.89 -23.49 33.36
N PRO A 248 -4.17 -23.88 33.40
CA PRO A 248 -5.25 -23.02 33.85
C PRO A 248 -5.21 -22.89 35.37
N LYS A 249 -4.95 -21.68 35.88
CA LYS A 249 -5.02 -21.38 37.32
C LYS A 249 -6.45 -20.99 37.67
N ARG A 250 -7.02 -21.78 38.59
CA ARG A 250 -8.34 -21.66 39.21
C ARG A 250 -8.59 -20.26 39.81
N SER A 251 -9.82 -19.82 39.66
CA SER A 251 -10.52 -18.71 40.33
C SER A 251 -10.35 -18.71 41.86
N PRO A 252 -10.51 -17.54 42.52
CA PRO A 252 -11.69 -17.46 43.39
C PRO A 252 -12.47 -16.13 43.30
N ALA A 253 -13.79 -16.30 43.25
CA ALA A 253 -14.87 -15.66 44.02
C ALA A 253 -14.73 -14.21 44.53
N ALA A 254 -15.72 -13.41 44.09
CA ALA A 254 -16.62 -12.55 44.86
C ALA A 254 -16.04 -11.57 45.90
N THR A 255 -16.27 -10.28 45.67
CA THR A 255 -16.73 -9.36 46.73
C THR A 255 -17.58 -8.26 46.11
N ASP A 256 -18.67 -7.98 46.82
CA ASP A 256 -19.79 -7.08 46.55
C ASP A 256 -19.46 -5.58 46.66
N ALA A 257 -20.50 -4.76 46.42
CA ALA A 257 -20.65 -3.32 46.64
C ALA A 257 -20.06 -2.41 45.54
N GLU A 258 -20.67 -1.30 45.12
CA GLU A 258 -21.65 -0.45 45.76
C GLU A 258 -22.41 0.34 44.67
N SER A 259 -23.70 0.55 44.88
CA SER A 259 -24.56 1.46 44.13
C SER A 259 -24.18 2.90 44.42
N ASP A 260 -24.10 3.77 43.41
CA ASP A 260 -24.32 5.21 43.60
C ASP A 260 -25.07 5.83 42.42
N ASP A 261 -26.00 6.69 42.81
CA ASP A 261 -27.17 7.28 42.15
C ASP A 261 -26.81 8.36 41.10
N PRO A 262 -27.73 8.72 40.18
CA PRO A 262 -27.49 9.67 39.11
C PRO A 262 -27.73 11.11 39.57
N ALA A 263 -26.81 12.02 39.23
CA ALA A 263 -26.99 13.45 39.40
C ALA A 263 -27.41 14.12 38.08
N ASP A 264 -28.51 14.83 38.18
CA ASP A 264 -29.11 15.80 37.27
C ASP A 264 -28.12 16.65 36.45
N VAL A 265 -28.42 16.80 35.15
CA VAL A 265 -27.96 17.94 34.36
C VAL A 265 -29.14 18.56 33.64
N GLU A 266 -29.59 19.70 34.16
CA GLU A 266 -30.55 20.62 33.51
C GLU A 266 -30.03 21.13 32.16
N PRO A 267 -30.92 21.34 31.17
CA PRO A 267 -30.61 22.11 29.97
C PRO A 267 -30.74 23.62 30.23
N LYS A 268 -29.68 24.38 29.97
CA LYS A 268 -29.76 25.85 29.84
C LYS A 268 -30.24 26.25 28.45
N LYS A 269 -31.11 27.27 28.48
CA LYS A 269 -31.84 27.95 27.40
C LYS A 269 -30.99 28.40 26.22
#